data_AF-A0A1Q7PR87-F1
#
_entry.id   AF-A0A1Q7PR87-F1
#
_cell.length_a   1.000
_cell.length_b   1.000
_cell.length_c   1.000
_cell.angle_alpha   90.00
_cell.angle_beta   90.00
_cell.angle_gamma   90.00
#
_symmetry.space_group_name_H-M   'P 1'
#
loop_
_entity.id
_entity.type
_entity.pdbx_description
1 polymer ?
#
loop_
_entity_poly.entity_id
_entity_poly.type
_entity_poly.pdbx_seq_one_letter_code
_entity_poly.pdbx_strand_id
1 'polypeptide(L)'
;MGAIYRPSSWLRFGVVGKDLNQPTFDAPGGQEFKLTPQVRGGVAINPYESLTIAFDGDITSNMTLVPGIKSQVLSLGAEQTLPWELLSLRVGALKNVADAKSIITPTAGFGLRFFALRMDFGGGYDFQMGQALASLSVSMTF
;
A
#
# COMPACT_ATOMS: atom_id res chain seq x y z
N MET A 1 14.59 1.31 5.85
CA MET A 1 15.33 2.33 5.07
C MET A 1 14.59 2.56 3.76
N GLY A 2 14.58 3.77 3.19
CA GLY A 2 13.95 4.03 1.89
C GLY A 2 14.59 5.20 1.17
N ALA A 3 14.47 5.21 -0.16
CA ALA A 3 14.96 6.27 -1.03
C ALA A 3 13.85 6.65 -2.03
N ILE A 4 13.76 7.94 -2.33
CA ILE A 4 12.83 8.49 -3.32
C ILE A 4 13.63 9.32 -4.31
N TYR A 5 13.39 9.10 -5.60
CA TYR A 5 13.96 9.88 -6.69
C TYR A 5 12.84 10.56 -7.48
N ARG A 6 12.95 11.88 -7.68
CA ARG A 6 11.96 12.70 -8.39
C ARG A 6 12.64 13.45 -9.52
N PRO A 7 12.75 12.86 -10.72
CA PRO A 7 13.38 13.52 -11.85
C PRO A 7 12.55 14.69 -12.40
N SER A 8 11.24 14.71 -12.13
CA SER A 8 10.34 15.79 -12.56
C SER A 8 9.18 15.95 -11.58
N SER A 9 8.40 17.03 -11.72
CA SER A 9 7.21 17.30 -10.90
C SER A 9 6.11 16.24 -11.07
N TRP A 10 6.06 15.63 -12.25
CA TRP A 10 5.02 14.66 -12.62
C TRP A 10 5.45 13.19 -12.46
N LEU A 11 6.69 12.91 -12.05
CA LEU A 11 7.22 11.53 -12.00
C LEU A 11 8.05 11.29 -10.74
N ARG A 12 7.74 10.21 -10.03
CA ARG A 12 8.39 9.83 -8.77
C ARG A 12 8.68 8.33 -8.74
N PHE A 13 9.87 7.98 -8.30
CA PHE A 13 10.29 6.60 -8.05
C PHE A 13 10.60 6.44 -6.57
N GLY A 14 10.20 5.32 -5.99
CA GLY A 14 10.46 4.99 -4.60
C GLY A 14 10.99 3.57 -4.48
N VAL A 15 11.91 3.37 -3.54
CA VAL A 15 12.32 2.03 -3.10
C VAL A 15 12.43 2.01 -1.58
N VAL A 16 11.89 0.97 -0.96
CA VAL A 16 11.87 0.79 0.48
C VAL A 16 12.38 -0.59 0.82
N GLY A 17 13.41 -0.65 1.66
CA GLY A 17 13.91 -1.86 2.29
C GLY A 17 13.45 -1.94 3.75
N LYS A 18 12.76 -3.03 4.10
CA LYS A 18 12.35 -3.37 5.47
C LYS A 18 13.15 -4.57 5.97
N ASP A 19 13.27 -4.68 7.30
CA ASP A 19 13.84 -5.84 7.97
C ASP A 19 15.25 -6.23 7.50
N LEU A 20 16.05 -5.23 7.10
CA LEU A 20 17.41 -5.43 6.60
C LEU A 20 18.32 -6.10 7.62
N ASN A 21 18.07 -5.88 8.91
CA ASN A 21 18.82 -6.48 10.01
C ASN A 21 18.33 -7.89 10.39
N GLN A 22 17.33 -8.44 9.69
CA GLN A 22 16.79 -9.77 9.91
C GLN A 22 16.49 -10.09 11.39
N PRO A 23 15.64 -9.30 12.06
CA PRO A 23 15.33 -9.55 13.46
C PRO A 23 14.69 -10.93 13.64
N THR A 24 15.10 -11.60 14.71
CA THR A 24 14.54 -12.88 15.15
C THR A 24 13.67 -12.63 16.38
N PHE A 25 12.50 -13.26 16.42
CA PHE A 25 11.56 -13.18 17.52
C PHE A 25 11.29 -14.57 18.08
N ASP A 26 11.28 -14.68 19.40
CA ASP A 26 10.91 -15.91 20.08
C ASP A 26 9.39 -15.98 20.24
N ALA A 27 8.77 -17.05 19.76
CA ALA A 27 7.35 -17.30 19.96
C ALA A 27 7.08 -18.23 21.14
N PRO A 28 5.88 -18.14 21.75
CA PRO A 28 5.44 -19.10 22.76
C PRO A 28 5.52 -20.53 22.21
N GLY A 29 6.37 -21.37 22.80
CA GLY A 29 6.61 -22.75 22.35
C GLY A 29 8.03 -23.05 21.84
N GLY A 30 8.96 -22.10 21.91
CA GLY A 30 10.37 -22.33 21.55
C GLY A 30 10.66 -22.31 20.05
N GLN A 31 9.73 -21.80 19.24
CA GLN A 31 9.93 -21.56 17.82
C GLN A 31 10.51 -20.16 17.60
N GLU A 32 11.61 -20.08 16.86
CA GLU A 32 12.22 -18.81 16.43
C GLU A 32 11.61 -18.36 15.09
N PHE A 33 11.12 -17.13 15.04
CA PHE A 33 10.61 -16.49 13.84
C PHE A 33 11.60 -15.45 13.33
N LYS A 34 12.28 -15.76 12.23
CA LYS A 34 13.21 -14.85 11.57
C LYS A 34 12.52 -14.07 10.47
N LEU A 35 12.51 -12.73 10.56
CA LEU A 35 12.03 -11.89 9.47
C LEU A 35 13.06 -11.84 8.34
N THR A 36 12.58 -12.07 7.12
CA THR A 36 13.40 -11.94 5.91
C THR A 36 13.40 -10.50 5.41
N PRO A 37 14.50 -9.98 4.84
CA PRO A 37 14.53 -8.64 4.29
C PRO A 37 13.52 -8.48 3.17
N GLN A 38 12.79 -7.37 3.17
CA GLN A 38 11.75 -7.10 2.18
C GLN A 38 12.09 -5.84 1.39
N VAL A 39 11.98 -5.91 0.07
CA VAL A 39 12.19 -4.76 -0.81
C VAL A 39 10.94 -4.49 -1.60
N ARG A 40 10.43 -3.26 -1.51
CA ARG A 40 9.31 -2.75 -2.29
C ARG A 40 9.76 -1.60 -3.17
N GLY A 41 9.42 -1.68 -4.45
CA GLY A 41 9.58 -0.60 -5.42
C GLY A 41 8.24 0.06 -5.73
N GLY A 42 8.28 1.32 -6.13
CA GLY A 42 7.09 2.10 -6.46
C GLY A 42 7.37 3.17 -7.50
N VAL A 43 6.37 3.44 -8.33
CA VAL A 43 6.37 4.53 -9.31
C VAL A 43 5.05 5.29 -9.17
N ALA A 44 5.13 6.62 -9.07
CA ALA A 44 3.97 7.48 -9.11
C ALA A 44 4.10 8.50 -10.25
N ILE A 45 3.01 8.67 -10.98
CA ILE A 45 2.88 9.58 -12.13
C ILE A 45 1.74 10.56 -11.84
N ASN A 46 1.97 11.83 -12.10
CA ASN A 46 1.04 12.91 -11.89
C ASN A 46 0.83 13.68 -13.19
N PRO A 47 -0.04 13.18 -14.10
CA PRO A 47 -0.28 13.85 -15.39
C PRO A 47 -0.79 15.29 -15.22
N TYR A 48 -1.57 15.52 -14.16
CA TYR A 48 -2.09 16.82 -13.72
C TYR A 48 -1.92 16.92 -12.21
N GLU A 49 -1.97 18.13 -11.64
CA GLU A 49 -1.85 18.33 -10.19
C GLU A 49 -2.97 17.61 -9.40
N SER A 50 -4.12 17.44 -10.03
CA SER A 50 -5.30 16.83 -9.43
C SER A 50 -5.33 15.30 -9.54
N LEU A 51 -4.50 14.67 -10.39
CA LEU A 51 -4.51 13.22 -10.63
C LEU A 51 -3.15 12.61 -10.28
N THR A 52 -3.17 11.58 -9.45
CA THR A 52 -2.01 10.72 -9.17
C THR A 52 -2.32 9.30 -9.58
N ILE A 53 -1.43 8.66 -10.32
CA ILE A 53 -1.46 7.24 -10.62
C ILE A 53 -0.24 6.63 -9.94
N ALA A 54 -0.44 5.59 -9.15
CA ALA A 54 0.63 4.93 -8.40
C ALA A 54 0.63 3.43 -8.71
N PHE A 55 1.82 2.90 -8.93
CA PHE A 55 2.06 1.47 -9.06
C PHE A 55 3.16 1.09 -8.09
N ASP A 56 2.88 0.13 -7.21
CA ASP A 56 3.84 -0.38 -6.24
C ASP A 56 3.91 -1.90 -6.33
N GLY A 57 5.09 -2.45 -6.06
CA GLY A 57 5.32 -3.87 -6.12
C GLY A 57 6.40 -4.35 -5.17
N ASP A 58 6.13 -5.47 -4.51
CA ASP A 58 7.16 -6.20 -3.79
C ASP A 58 8.12 -6.83 -4.79
N ILE A 59 9.39 -6.42 -4.74
CA ILE A 59 10.46 -6.94 -5.60
C ILE A 59 10.90 -8.32 -5.08
N THR A 60 10.93 -8.48 -3.75
CA THR A 60 11.27 -9.74 -3.10
C THR A 60 10.01 -10.57 -2.82
N SER A 61 10.11 -11.88 -3.00
CA SER A 61 9.10 -12.82 -2.52
C SER A 61 9.31 -13.03 -1.03
N ASN A 62 8.42 -12.45 -0.22
CA ASN A 62 8.57 -12.42 1.23
C ASN A 62 7.86 -13.63 1.85
N MET A 63 8.49 -14.26 2.85
CA MET A 63 7.80 -15.29 3.63
C MET A 63 6.78 -14.63 4.55
N THR A 64 5.57 -15.17 4.59
CA THR A 64 4.58 -14.76 5.58
C THR A 64 4.89 -15.41 6.94
N LEU A 65 4.15 -15.02 7.98
CA LEU A 65 4.20 -15.66 9.30
C LEU A 65 3.75 -17.12 9.27
N VAL A 66 3.07 -17.54 8.20
CA VAL A 66 2.67 -18.93 7.98
C VAL A 66 3.78 -19.65 7.18
N PRO A 67 4.38 -20.72 7.74
CA PRO A 67 5.43 -21.47 7.06
C PRO A 67 4.99 -21.95 5.67
N GLY A 68 5.86 -21.74 4.67
CA GLY A 68 5.64 -22.20 3.30
C GLY A 68 4.79 -21.28 2.41
N ILE A 69 4.18 -20.22 2.97
CA ILE A 69 3.40 -19.25 2.20
C ILE A 69 4.24 -18.03 1.86
N LYS A 70 4.44 -17.81 0.56
CA LYS A 70 5.11 -16.65 0.00
C LYS A 70 4.09 -15.55 -0.33
N SER A 71 4.50 -14.30 -0.16
CA SER A 71 3.73 -13.12 -0.51
C SER A 71 4.56 -12.18 -1.37
N GLN A 72 4.00 -11.76 -2.48
CA GLN A 72 4.55 -10.74 -3.35
C GLN A 72 3.39 -9.93 -3.90
N VAL A 73 3.13 -8.75 -3.34
CA VAL A 73 1.96 -7.96 -3.70
C VAL A 73 2.33 -6.93 -4.75
N LEU A 74 1.53 -6.88 -5.82
CA LEU A 74 1.49 -5.77 -6.76
C LEU A 74 0.22 -4.97 -6.52
N SER A 75 0.33 -3.64 -6.55
CA SER A 75 -0.78 -2.72 -6.40
C SER A 75 -0.74 -1.63 -7.45
N LEU A 76 -1.93 -1.30 -7.97
CA LEU A 76 -2.15 -0.19 -8.87
C LEU A 76 -3.27 0.68 -8.27
N GLY A 77 -3.06 1.99 -8.22
CA GLY A 77 -4.01 2.93 -7.68
C GLY A 77 -4.06 4.22 -8.47
N ALA A 78 -5.21 4.89 -8.41
CA ALA A 78 -5.41 6.24 -8.90
C ALA A 78 -6.09 7.08 -7.82
N GLU A 79 -5.63 8.31 -7.66
CA GLU A 79 -6.20 9.30 -6.77
C GLU A 79 -6.54 10.55 -7.58
N GLN A 80 -7.80 10.97 -7.53
CA GLN A 80 -8.30 12.19 -8.12
C GLN A 80 -8.73 13.15 -7.01
N THR A 81 -8.05 14.28 -6.91
CA THR A 81 -8.46 15.39 -6.04
C THR A 81 -9.37 16.32 -6.83
N LEU A 82 -10.54 16.64 -6.29
CA LEU A 82 -11.49 17.58 -6.88
C LEU A 82 -11.09 19.03 -6.55
N PRO A 83 -11.64 20.03 -7.28
CA PRO A 83 -11.39 21.44 -7.02
C PRO A 83 -11.60 21.83 -5.54
N TRP A 84 -10.79 22.78 -5.07
CA TRP A 84 -10.70 23.23 -3.67
C TRP A 84 -10.18 22.21 -2.65
N GLU A 85 -9.60 21.10 -3.11
CA GLU A 85 -9.02 20.05 -2.25
C GLU A 85 -10.01 19.45 -1.22
N LEU A 86 -11.31 19.74 -1.36
CA LEU A 86 -12.35 19.34 -0.43
C LEU A 86 -12.60 17.83 -0.47
N LEU A 87 -12.49 17.22 -1.65
CA LEU A 87 -12.75 15.81 -1.88
C LEU A 87 -11.60 15.19 -2.67
N SER A 88 -11.05 14.10 -2.16
CA SER A 88 -10.10 13.23 -2.86
C SER A 88 -10.73 11.86 -3.05
N LEU A 89 -10.86 11.39 -4.27
CA LEU A 89 -11.37 10.06 -4.59
C LEU A 89 -10.20 9.13 -4.89
N ARG A 90 -10.22 7.92 -4.33
CA ARG A 90 -9.19 6.91 -4.51
C ARG A 90 -9.81 5.62 -4.98
N VAL A 91 -9.22 5.04 -6.00
CA VAL A 91 -9.54 3.70 -6.47
C VAL A 91 -8.25 2.95 -6.68
N GLY A 92 -8.26 1.65 -6.42
CA GLY A 92 -7.07 0.84 -6.59
C GLY A 92 -7.40 -0.62 -6.57
N ALA A 93 -6.39 -1.42 -6.88
CA ALA A 93 -6.48 -2.85 -6.86
C ALA A 93 -5.12 -3.42 -6.44
N LEU A 94 -5.16 -4.51 -5.69
CA LEU A 94 -3.97 -5.24 -5.28
C LEU A 94 -4.11 -6.71 -5.65
N LYS A 95 -2.99 -7.37 -5.93
CA LYS A 95 -2.93 -8.80 -6.22
C LYS A 95 -1.66 -9.38 -5.62
N ASN A 96 -1.79 -10.49 -4.92
CA ASN A 96 -0.63 -11.27 -4.51
C ASN A 96 -0.21 -12.19 -5.66
N VAL A 97 0.92 -11.89 -6.32
CA VAL A 97 1.43 -12.71 -7.45
C VAL A 97 2.13 -13.98 -6.98
N ALA A 98 2.54 -14.06 -5.72
CA ALA A 98 3.14 -15.26 -5.17
C ALA A 98 2.13 -16.39 -4.94
N ASP A 99 0.83 -16.07 -4.86
CA ASP A 99 -0.26 -17.05 -4.80
C ASP A 99 -1.01 -17.09 -6.14
N ALA A 100 -0.85 -18.19 -6.88
CA ALA A 100 -1.50 -18.38 -8.17
C ALA A 100 -3.04 -18.41 -8.10
N LYS A 101 -3.61 -18.69 -6.92
CA LYS A 101 -5.07 -18.67 -6.70
C LYS A 101 -5.59 -17.30 -6.27
N SER A 102 -4.69 -16.35 -5.96
CA SER A 102 -5.07 -15.01 -5.55
C SER A 102 -5.73 -14.26 -6.69
N ILE A 103 -6.94 -13.77 -6.43
CA ILE A 103 -7.66 -12.87 -7.31
C ILE A 103 -7.38 -11.42 -6.92
N ILE A 104 -7.69 -10.52 -7.84
CA ILE A 104 -7.49 -9.09 -7.64
C ILE A 104 -8.49 -8.59 -6.58
N THR A 105 -7.97 -7.93 -5.55
CA THR A 105 -8.74 -7.27 -4.49
C THR A 105 -8.90 -5.79 -4.86
N PRO A 106 -10.10 -5.33 -5.26
CA PRO A 106 -10.34 -3.92 -5.48
C PRO A 106 -10.48 -3.17 -4.15
N THR A 107 -10.08 -1.91 -4.19
CA THR A 107 -10.14 -0.95 -3.09
C THR A 107 -10.70 0.36 -3.60
N ALA A 108 -11.47 1.04 -2.75
CA ALA A 108 -11.99 2.36 -3.02
C ALA A 108 -11.96 3.18 -1.73
N GLY A 109 -11.81 4.48 -1.86
CA GLY A 109 -11.81 5.38 -0.73
C GLY A 109 -12.10 6.81 -1.14
N PHE A 110 -12.44 7.63 -0.16
CA PHE A 110 -12.57 9.05 -0.34
C PHE A 110 -12.05 9.79 0.89
N GLY A 111 -11.43 10.93 0.66
CA GLY A 111 -10.97 11.86 1.66
C GLY A 111 -11.77 13.15 1.59
N LEU A 112 -12.16 13.68 2.75
CA LEU A 112 -12.79 14.98 2.90
C LEU A 112 -11.85 15.90 3.66
N ARG A 113 -11.64 17.11 3.14
CA ARG A 113 -10.85 18.15 3.80
C ARG A 113 -11.70 19.38 4.05
N PHE A 114 -11.94 19.70 5.31
CA PHE A 114 -12.63 20.91 5.72
C PHE A 114 -11.71 21.78 6.57
N PHE A 115 -11.12 22.82 5.95
CA PHE A 115 -10.11 23.68 6.57
C PHE A 115 -8.94 22.89 7.18
N ALA A 116 -8.90 22.81 8.52
CA ALA A 116 -7.89 22.10 9.30
C ALA A 116 -8.24 20.63 9.57
N LEU A 117 -9.48 20.20 9.33
CA LEU A 117 -9.93 18.83 9.53
C LEU A 117 -9.77 18.02 8.23
N ARG A 118 -9.17 16.84 8.34
CA ARG A 118 -9.12 15.83 7.28
C ARG A 118 -9.71 14.52 7.78
N MET A 119 -10.60 13.94 7.00
CA MET A 119 -11.20 12.63 7.23
C MET A 119 -10.97 11.77 6.00
N ASP A 120 -10.40 10.58 6.16
CA ASP A 120 -10.20 9.64 5.07
C ASP A 120 -10.92 8.33 5.38
N PHE A 121 -11.75 7.91 4.43
CA PHE A 121 -12.48 6.65 4.45
C PHE A 121 -11.92 5.77 3.34
N GLY A 122 -11.62 4.52 3.64
CA GLY A 122 -11.12 3.57 2.66
C GLY A 122 -11.63 2.17 2.95
N GLY A 123 -11.93 1.42 1.91
CA GLY A 123 -12.33 0.03 2.04
C GLY A 123 -11.87 -0.80 0.85
N GLY A 124 -11.89 -2.11 1.04
CA GLY A 124 -11.56 -3.10 0.03
C GLY A 124 -12.37 -4.36 0.25
N TYR A 125 -12.57 -5.12 -0.83
CA TYR A 125 -13.28 -6.37 -0.75
C TYR A 125 -12.43 -7.49 -1.34
N ASP A 126 -12.07 -8.45 -0.51
CA ASP A 126 -11.41 -9.67 -0.93
C ASP A 126 -12.46 -10.70 -1.35
N PHE A 127 -12.67 -10.79 -2.66
CA PHE A 127 -13.56 -11.75 -3.28
C PHE A 127 -13.13 -13.21 -3.07
N GLN A 128 -11.86 -13.47 -2.73
CA GLN A 128 -11.35 -14.83 -2.54
C GLN A 128 -11.80 -15.40 -1.20
N MET A 129 -11.68 -14.57 -0.16
CA MET A 129 -12.01 -14.93 1.22
C MET A 129 -13.42 -14.49 1.62
N GLY A 130 -14.11 -13.70 0.80
CA GLY A 130 -15.41 -13.12 1.12
C GLY A 130 -15.34 -12.09 2.25
N GLN A 131 -14.21 -11.39 2.38
CA GLN A 131 -13.95 -10.47 3.48
C GLN A 131 -13.94 -9.02 3.01
N ALA A 132 -14.65 -8.16 3.75
CA ALA A 132 -14.59 -6.72 3.57
C ALA A 132 -13.66 -6.11 4.60
N LEU A 133 -12.83 -5.16 4.17
CA LEU A 133 -12.00 -4.33 5.03
C LEU A 133 -12.46 -2.89 4.89
N ALA A 134 -12.56 -2.19 6.00
CA ALA A 134 -12.88 -0.77 6.04
C ALA A 134 -11.97 -0.07 7.07
N SER A 135 -11.60 1.16 6.77
CA SER A 135 -10.76 2.00 7.59
C SER A 135 -11.28 3.44 7.57
N LEU A 136 -11.19 4.08 8.72
CA LEU A 136 -11.48 5.50 8.90
C LEU A 136 -10.31 6.12 9.63
N SER A 137 -9.80 7.23 9.12
CA SER A 137 -8.82 8.06 9.80
C SER A 137 -9.28 9.50 9.84
N VAL A 138 -9.02 10.18 10.96
CA VAL A 138 -9.35 11.58 11.18
C VAL A 138 -8.10 12.27 11.71
N SER A 139 -7.77 13.42 11.14
CA SER A 139 -6.63 14.24 11.53
C SER A 139 -7.00 15.71 11.53
N MET A 140 -6.35 16.47 12.41
CA MET A 140 -6.50 17.93 12.51
C MET A 140 -5.12 18.57 12.48
N THR A 141 -4.94 19.57 11.61
CA THR A 141 -3.70 20.34 11.50
C THR A 141 -3.91 21.71 12.14
N PHE A 142 -3.04 22.09 13.08
CA PHE A 142 -3.08 23.37 13.80
C PHE A 142 -2.00 24.31 13.29
#